data_AF-A0A6I9NTP9-F1
#
_entry.id   AF-A0A6I9NTP9-F1
#
_cell.length_a   1.000
_cell.length_b   1.000
_cell.length_c   1.000
_cell.angle_alpha   90.00
_cell.angle_beta   90.00
_cell.angle_gamma   90.00
#
_symmetry.space_group_name_H-M   'P 1'
#
loop_
_entity.id
_entity.type
_entity.pdbx_description
1 polymer ?
#
loop_
_entity_poly.entity_id
_entity_poly.type
_entity_poly.pdbx_seq_one_letter_code
_entity_poly.pdbx_strand_id
1 'polypeptide(L)' 'MSSQPVEAKIWLVGSGEGIRGVLAVANLGKEVTEILSACWSPEVDGRPSFTQLADMLEKLPKLNRRLSHPGHFWKTPE' A
#
# COMPACT_ATOMS: atom_id res chain seq x y z
N MET A 1 -7.59 -1.86 -19.38
CA MET A 1 -8.48 -1.86 -18.20
C MET A 1 -9.87 -1.46 -18.64
N SER A 2 -10.90 -2.23 -18.32
CA SER A 2 -12.30 -1.87 -18.60
C SER A 2 -12.62 -0.53 -17.94
N SER A 3 -13.17 0.42 -18.70
CA SER A 3 -13.64 1.71 -18.19
C SER A 3 -14.95 1.50 -17.44
N GLN A 4 -14.87 0.89 -16.25
CA GLN A 4 -16.03 0.79 -15.38
C GLN A 4 -16.57 2.20 -15.05
N PRO A 5 -17.90 2.36 -14.95
CA PRO A 5 -18.51 3.59 -14.48
C PRO A 5 -17.93 4.03 -13.13
N VAL A 6 -17.95 5.33 -12.85
CA VAL A 6 -17.40 5.87 -11.60
C VAL A 6 -18.14 5.32 -10.39
N GLU A 7 -19.45 5.15 -10.51
CA GLU A 7 -20.35 4.58 -9.50
C GLU A 7 -19.97 3.13 -9.18
N ALA A 8 -19.61 2.35 -10.20
CA ALA A 8 -19.15 0.98 -10.01
C ALA A 8 -17.83 0.94 -9.22
N LYS A 9 -16.90 1.87 -9.49
CA LYS A 9 -15.65 1.99 -8.72
C LYS A 9 -15.91 2.41 -7.28
N ILE A 10 -16.78 3.40 -7.06
CA ILE A 10 -17.15 3.85 -5.72
C ILE A 10 -17.74 2.68 -4.93
N TRP A 11 -18.67 1.94 -5.51
CA TRP A 11 -19.27 0.77 -4.87
C TRP A 11 -18.24 -0.32 -4.57
N LEU A 12 -17.35 -0.64 -5.51
CA LEU A 12 -16.29 -1.65 -5.34
C LEU A 12 -15.29 -1.29 -4.24
N VAL A 13 -14.95 -0.01 -4.10
CA VAL A 13 -14.09 0.47 -3.01
C VAL A 13 -14.86 0.43 -1.69
N GLY A 14 -16.11 0.90 -1.67
CA GLY A 14 -16.97 0.90 -0.48
C GLY A 14 -17.28 -0.50 0.06
N SER A 15 -17.41 -1.51 -0.81
CA SER A 15 -17.65 -2.91 -0.41
C SER A 15 -16.38 -3.68 -0.04
N GLY A 16 -15.20 -3.11 -0.32
CA GLY A 16 -13.90 -3.76 -0.15
C GLY A 16 -13.61 -4.88 -1.16
N GLU A 17 -14.58 -5.30 -1.96
CA GLU A 17 -14.42 -6.36 -2.98
C GLU A 17 -13.41 -5.95 -4.06
N GLY A 18 -13.44 -4.68 -4.48
CA GLY A 18 -12.53 -4.18 -5.51
C GLY A 18 -11.07 -4.25 -5.07
N ILE A 19 -10.80 -3.86 -3.82
CA ILE A 19 -9.45 -3.89 -3.27
C ILE A 19 -8.98 -5.33 -3.08
N ARG A 20 -9.81 -6.22 -2.54
CA ARG A 20 -9.48 -7.65 -2.42
C ARG A 20 -9.12 -8.26 -3.77
N GLY A 21 -9.92 -7.99 -4.80
CA GLY A 21 -9.66 -8.46 -6.16
C GLY A 21 -8.33 -7.94 -6.72
N VAL A 22 -8.04 -6.64 -6.55
CA VAL A 22 -6.77 -6.04 -6.99
C VAL A 22 -5.59 -6.69 -6.27
N LEU A 23 -5.67 -6.86 -4.95
CA LEU A 23 -4.60 -7.48 -4.16
C LEU A 23 -4.37 -8.95 -4.52
N ALA A 24 -5.43 -9.70 -4.83
CA ALA A 24 -5.34 -11.11 -5.20
C ALA A 24 -4.57 -11.34 -6.51
N VAL A 25 -4.66 -10.41 -7.46
CA VAL A 25 -3.95 -10.48 -8.76
C VAL A 25 -2.62 -9.74 -8.76
N ALA A 26 -2.36 -8.90 -7.75
CA ALA A 26 -1.12 -8.17 -7.61
C ALA A 26 -0.05 -9.10 -7.00
N ASN A 27 0.90 -9.55 -7.82
CA ASN A 27 1.98 -10.44 -7.40
C ASN A 27 3.07 -9.70 -6.58
N LEU A 28 2.68 -9.13 -5.43
CA LEU A 28 3.49 -8.19 -4.63
C LEU A 28 4.37 -8.86 -3.56
N GLY A 29 4.18 -10.16 -3.32
CA GLY A 29 4.82 -10.88 -2.22
C GLY A 29 4.00 -10.77 -0.92
N LYS A 30 4.07 -11.83 -0.11
CA LYS A 30 3.20 -12.05 1.06
C LYS A 30 3.13 -10.85 2.00
N GLU A 31 4.27 -10.33 2.44
CA GLU A 31 4.33 -9.28 3.46
C GLU A 31 3.77 -7.94 2.95
N VAL A 32 3.99 -7.62 1.67
CA VAL A 32 3.42 -6.42 1.05
C VAL A 32 1.91 -6.57 0.91
N THR A 33 1.43 -7.75 0.51
CA THR A 33 0.00 -8.07 0.46
C THR A 33 -0.65 -7.96 1.84
N GLU A 34 0.01 -8.43 2.90
CA GLU A 34 -0.47 -8.32 4.29
C GLU A 34 -0.59 -6.86 4.75
N ILE A 35 0.42 -6.02 4.48
CA ILE A 35 0.37 -4.58 4.79
C ILE A 35 -0.81 -3.91 4.08
N LEU A 36 -0.96 -4.13 2.78
CA LEU A 36 -2.04 -3.52 2.01
C LEU A 36 -3.42 -4.03 2.44
N SER A 37 -3.53 -5.31 2.80
CA SER A 37 -4.77 -5.90 3.29
C SER A 37 -5.20 -5.29 4.63
N ALA A 38 -4.26 -5.04 5.54
CA ALA A 38 -4.53 -4.38 6.81
C ALA A 38 -4.93 -2.90 6.61
N CYS A 39 -4.19 -2.15 5.79
CA CYS A 39 -4.48 -0.73 5.52
C CYS A 39 -5.84 -0.50 4.85
N TRP A 40 -6.29 -1.44 4.01
CA TRP A 40 -7.58 -1.39 3.34
C TRP A 40 -8.66 -2.26 4.00
N SER A 41 -8.50 -2.60 5.29
CA SER A 41 -9.57 -3.27 6.02
C SER A 41 -10.86 -2.41 5.98
N PRO A 42 -12.02 -3.03 5.67
CA PRO A 42 -13.29 -2.33 5.70
C PRO A 42 -13.67 -1.93 7.14
N GLU A 43 -13.26 -2.72 8.13
CA GLU A 43 -13.38 -2.40 9.54
C GLU A 43 -12.32 -1.38 9.96
N VAL A 44 -12.74 -0.29 10.60
CA VAL A 44 -11.81 0.75 11.08
C VAL A 44 -10.79 0.17 12.07
N ASP A 45 -11.24 -0.73 12.95
CA ASP A 45 -10.39 -1.38 13.97
C ASP A 45 -9.42 -2.41 13.37
N GLY A 46 -9.64 -2.85 12.14
CA GLY A 46 -8.72 -3.73 11.42
C GLY A 46 -7.54 -2.98 10.78
N ARG A 47 -7.59 -1.64 10.76
CA ARG A 47 -6.53 -0.80 10.18
C ARG A 47 -5.42 -0.55 11.20
N PRO A 48 -4.15 -0.66 10.79
CA PRO A 48 -3.03 -0.39 11.68
C PRO A 48 -2.97 1.10 12.01
N SER A 49 -2.60 1.40 13.25
CA SER A 49 -2.05 2.73 13.59
C SER A 49 -0.75 2.98 12.79
N PHE A 50 -0.36 4.26 12.68
CA PHE A 50 0.89 4.61 12.01
C PHE A 50 2.12 3.96 12.65
N THR A 51 2.12 3.77 13.98
CA THR A 51 3.20 3.05 14.68
C THR A 51 3.27 1.59 14.26
N GLN A 52 2.13 0.89 14.23
CA GLN A 52 2.08 -0.50 13.76
C GLN A 52 2.49 -0.62 12.29
N LEU A 53 2.06 0.32 11.43
CA LEU A 53 2.47 0.36 10.03
C LEU A 53 3.98 0.55 9.88
N ALA A 54 4.60 1.43 10.67
CA ALA A 54 6.05 1.61 10.69
C ALA A 54 6.76 0.30 11.06
N ASP A 55 6.32 -0.38 12.12
CA ASP A 55 6.88 -1.67 12.54
C ASP A 55 6.75 -2.76 11.46
N MET A 56 5.64 -2.75 10.70
CA MET A 56 5.44 -3.69 9.58
C MET A 56 6.40 -3.39 8.43
N LEU A 57 6.60 -2.10 8.09
CA LEU A 57 7.52 -1.68 7.02
C LEU A 57 8.98 -1.99 7.34
N GLU A 58 9.38 -1.89 8.61
CA GLU A 58 10.74 -2.25 9.06
C GLU A 58 11.05 -3.75 8.92
N LYS A 59 10.03 -4.60 9.00
CA LYS A 59 10.15 -6.06 8.90
C LYS A 59 10.21 -6.58 7.47
N LEU A 60 9.86 -5.74 6.48
CA LEU A 60 9.95 -6.12 5.08
C LEU A 60 11.37 -6.62 4.75
N PRO A 61 11.54 -7.66 3.90
CA PRO A 61 12.85 -8.06 3.43
C PRO A 61 13.49 -6.80 2.86
N LYS A 62 14.78 -6.58 3.16
CA LYS A 62 15.52 -5.39 2.73
C LYS A 62 15.31 -5.19 1.23
N LEU A 63 14.32 -4.36 0.88
CA LEU A 63 14.11 -3.83 -0.46
C LEU A 63 15.44 -3.22 -0.81
N ASN A 64 16.05 -3.65 -1.92
CA ASN A 64 17.36 -3.21 -2.39
C ASN A 64 17.56 -1.72 -2.05
N ARG A 65 18.17 -1.44 -0.89
CA ARG A 65 18.48 -0.10 -0.45
C ARG A 65 19.68 0.25 -1.31
N ARG A 66 19.44 0.65 -2.57
CA ARG A 66 20.13 1.85 -3.02
C ARG A 66 19.66 2.92 -2.07
N LEU A 67 20.42 3.00 -0.96
CA LEU A 67 20.54 4.18 -0.15
C LEU A 67 20.72 5.29 -1.18
N SER A 68 19.62 6.01 -1.44
CA SER A 68 19.68 7.41 -1.81
C SER A 68 20.78 7.98 -0.94
N HIS A 69 21.95 8.18 -1.55
CA HIS A 69 23.17 8.51 -0.82
C HIS A 69 22.87 9.71 0.09
N PRO A 70 23.54 9.83 1.26
CA PRO A 70 23.27 10.91 2.22
C PRO A 70 23.51 12.35 1.71
N GLY A 71 23.62 12.61 0.41
CA GLY A 71 24.10 13.88 -0.14
C GLY A 71 23.35 14.43 -1.36
N HIS A 72 22.21 13.89 -1.79
CA HIS A 72 21.63 14.26 -3.09
C HIS A 72 20.17 14.71 -3.11
N PHE A 73 19.64 15.28 -2.02
CA PHE A 73 18.24 15.74 -2.00
C PHE A 73 18.00 17.24 -1.82
N TRP A 74 19.01 18.11 -1.62
CA TRP A 74 18.70 19.53 -1.33
C TRP A 74 19.63 20.64 -1.86
N LYS A 75 20.52 20.41 -2.84
CA LYS A 75 21.20 21.55 -3.50
C LYS A 75 20.32 22.15 -4.60
N THR A 76 19.49 23.14 -4.25
CA THR A 76 18.94 24.12 -5.21
C THR A 76 20.08 25.01 -5.71
N PRO A 77 20.28 25.19 -7.03
CA PRO A 77 21.11 26.27 -7.53
C PRO A 77 20.39 27.61 -7.38
N GLU A 78 21.15 28.63 -6.98
CA GLU A 78 20.82 30.07 -7.12
C GLU A 78 20.78 30.48 -8.59
#